data_AF-A0A0Q9LIN2-F1
#
_entry.id   AF-A0A0Q9LIN2-F1
#
_cell.length_a   1.000
_cell.length_b   1.000
_cell.length_c   1.000
_cell.angle_alpha   90.00
_cell.angle_beta   90.00
_cell.angle_gamma   90.00
#
_symmetry.space_group_name_H-M   'P 1'
#
loop_
_entity.id
_entity.type
_entity.pdbx_description
1 polymer ?
#
loop_
_entity_poly.entity_id
_entity_poly.type
_entity_poly.pdbx_seq_one_letter_code
_entity_poly.pdbx_strand_id
1 'polypeptide(L)'
;MGVEPVTITHYTIDSLDRTFVEKLIPDFEKKYPNIKVKVTKTPYEQFDSKLQSSIAANNSPDVTSHWGYGGFMEYYNKGMLADLARSCRRMDSKLPNITFRMM
;
A
#
# COMPACT_ATOMS: atom_id res chain seq x y z
N MET A 1 -15.47 10.58 21.51
CA MET A 1 -15.66 10.46 20.04
C MET A 1 -15.23 9.05 19.67
N GLY A 2 -16.16 8.21 19.20
CA GLY A 2 -15.85 6.84 18.81
C GLY A 2 -14.97 6.85 17.56
N VAL A 3 -13.94 6.00 17.52
CA VAL A 3 -13.09 5.87 16.33
C VAL A 3 -13.93 5.20 15.25
N GLU A 4 -14.27 5.92 14.19
CA GLU A 4 -15.06 5.38 13.09
C GLU A 4 -14.32 4.21 12.43
N PRO A 5 -15.04 3.15 11.99
CA PRO A 5 -14.43 2.03 11.32
C PRO A 5 -13.84 2.47 9.97
N VAL A 6 -12.54 2.25 9.78
CA VAL A 6 -11.81 2.58 8.55
C VAL A 6 -11.54 1.30 7.77
N THR A 7 -11.80 1.32 6.46
CA THR A 7 -11.39 0.23 5.56
C THR A 7 -10.23 0.69 4.71
N ILE A 8 -9.11 -0.03 4.78
CA ILE A 8 -7.93 0.16 3.93
C ILE A 8 -7.99 -0.83 2.78
N THR A 9 -7.86 -0.33 1.56
CA THR A 9 -7.81 -1.12 0.33
C THR A 9 -6.37 -1.33 -0.13
N HIS A 10 -5.98 -2.58 -0.35
CA HIS A 10 -4.66 -2.96 -0.83
C HIS A 10 -4.76 -3.64 -2.19
N TYR A 11 -4.18 -3.03 -3.22
CA TYR A 11 -4.18 -3.56 -4.57
C TYR A 11 -2.84 -4.17 -4.93
N THR A 12 -2.82 -5.44 -5.32
CA THR A 12 -1.60 -6.19 -5.60
C THR A 12 -1.75 -7.19 -6.74
N ILE A 13 -0.62 -7.69 -7.24
CA ILE A 13 -0.58 -8.78 -8.21
C ILE A 13 -0.91 -10.10 -7.51
N ASP A 14 -1.66 -10.97 -8.19
CA ASP A 14 -2.00 -12.30 -7.71
C ASP A 14 -0.81 -13.25 -7.83
N SER A 15 0.11 -13.15 -6.86
CA SER A 15 1.29 -13.99 -6.76
C SER A 15 1.60 -14.32 -5.30
N LEU A 16 2.13 -15.52 -5.05
CA LEU A 16 2.36 -16.03 -3.69
C LEU A 16 3.28 -15.14 -2.84
N ASP A 17 4.25 -14.50 -3.47
CA ASP A 17 5.18 -13.55 -2.85
C ASP A 17 4.49 -12.25 -2.41
N ARG A 18 3.39 -11.85 -3.06
CA ARG A 18 2.70 -10.59 -2.78
C ARG A 18 1.42 -10.74 -1.97
N THR A 19 0.80 -11.90 -2.01
CA THR A 19 -0.41 -12.21 -1.24
C THR A 19 -0.12 -12.66 0.19
N PHE A 20 1.16 -12.83 0.56
CA PHE A 20 1.57 -13.15 1.94
C PHE A 20 0.98 -12.21 3.00
N VAL A 21 0.75 -10.94 2.63
CA VAL A 21 0.10 -9.95 3.51
C VAL A 21 -1.25 -10.44 4.05
N GLU A 22 -2.00 -11.25 3.31
CA GLU A 22 -3.29 -11.79 3.74
C GLU A 22 -3.16 -12.63 5.02
N LYS A 23 -2.00 -13.27 5.26
CA LYS A 23 -1.73 -14.02 6.49
C LYS A 23 -1.51 -13.13 7.71
N LEU A 24 -1.11 -11.87 7.48
CA LEU A 24 -0.83 -10.90 8.54
C LEU A 24 -2.07 -10.06 8.92
N ILE A 25 -3.07 -10.00 8.02
CA ILE A 25 -4.31 -9.23 8.24
C ILE A 25 -5.05 -9.64 9.53
N PRO A 26 -5.24 -10.93 9.85
CA PRO A 26 -5.96 -11.32 11.07
C PRO A 26 -5.33 -10.76 12.34
N ASP A 27 -4.00 -10.82 12.45
CA ASP A 27 -3.27 -10.30 13.61
C ASP A 27 -3.33 -8.76 13.66
N PHE A 28 -3.27 -8.12 12.50
CA PHE A 28 -3.41 -6.67 12.39
C PHE A 28 -4.81 -6.19 12.80
N GLU A 29 -5.88 -6.81 12.29
CA GLU A 29 -7.27 -6.47 12.64
C GLU A 29 -7.58 -6.81 14.10
N LYS A 30 -6.96 -7.84 14.68
CA LYS A 30 -7.08 -8.15 16.11
C LYS A 30 -6.46 -7.05 16.98
N LYS A 31 -5.33 -6.47 16.54
CA LYS A 31 -4.66 -5.37 17.24
C LYS A 31 -5.38 -4.03 17.03
N TYR A 32 -5.98 -3.84 15.87
CA TYR A 32 -6.69 -2.61 15.48
C TYR A 32 -8.11 -2.94 15.00
N PRO A 33 -9.05 -3.20 15.93
CA PRO A 33 -10.41 -3.66 15.59
C PRO A 33 -11.22 -2.61 14.80
N ASN A 34 -10.80 -1.35 14.84
CA ASN A 34 -11.38 -0.24 14.09
C ASN A 34 -10.87 -0.16 12.63
N ILE A 35 -9.94 -1.02 12.22
CA ILE A 35 -9.37 -1.03 10.87
C ILE A 35 -9.69 -2.37 10.20
N LYS A 36 -10.22 -2.30 8.99
CA LYS A 36 -10.43 -3.45 8.09
C LYS A 36 -9.51 -3.38 6.89
N VAL A 37 -8.94 -4.50 6.47
CA VAL A 37 -8.06 -4.55 5.29
C VAL A 37 -8.72 -5.38 4.20
N LYS A 38 -8.91 -4.78 3.02
CA LYS A 38 -9.42 -5.47 1.83
C LYS A 38 -8.31 -5.58 0.80
N VAL A 39 -7.94 -6.81 0.45
CA VAL A 39 -6.94 -7.07 -0.59
C VAL A 39 -7.64 -7.37 -1.90
N THR A 40 -7.27 -6.65 -2.95
CA THR A 40 -7.71 -6.90 -4.33
C THR A 40 -6.52 -7.37 -5.14
N LYS A 41 -6.71 -8.50 -5.80
CA LYS A 41 -5.67 -9.19 -6.57
C LYS A 41 -5.99 -9.09 -8.06
N THR A 42 -4.97 -8.99 -8.89
CA THR A 42 -5.13 -8.95 -10.35
C THR A 42 -3.96 -9.66 -11.02
N PRO A 43 -4.17 -10.35 -12.16
CA PRO A 43 -3.08 -10.93 -12.95
C PRO A 43 -2.05 -9.87 -13.36
N TYR A 44 -0.77 -10.24 -13.45
CA TYR A 44 0.33 -9.34 -13.78
C TYR A 44 0.04 -8.45 -15.02
N GLU A 45 -0.42 -9.06 -16.11
CA GLU A 45 -0.70 -8.37 -17.39
C GLU A 45 -1.78 -7.29 -17.29
N GLN A 46 -2.66 -7.36 -16.29
CA GLN A 46 -3.78 -6.44 -16.10
C GLN A 46 -3.54 -5.44 -14.97
N PHE A 47 -2.43 -5.56 -14.24
CA PHE A 47 -2.19 -4.78 -13.02
C PHE A 47 -2.06 -3.28 -13.32
N ASP A 48 -1.13 -2.91 -14.19
CA ASP A 48 -0.85 -1.49 -14.49
C ASP A 48 -2.04 -0.80 -15.15
N SER A 49 -2.66 -1.46 -16.13
CA SER A 49 -3.81 -0.92 -16.86
C SER A 49 -5.02 -0.69 -15.96
N LYS A 50 -5.33 -1.63 -15.06
CA LYS A 50 -6.42 -1.47 -14.09
C LYS A 50 -6.09 -0.43 -13.03
N LEU A 51 -4.86 -0.41 -12.51
CA LEU A 51 -4.44 0.58 -11.52
C LEU A 51 -4.52 2.01 -12.08
N GLN A 52 -3.99 2.24 -13.27
CA GLN A 52 -4.07 3.55 -13.93
C GLN A 52 -5.53 3.98 -14.19
N SER A 53 -6.38 3.04 -14.64
CA SER A 53 -7.80 3.30 -14.86
C SER A 53 -8.54 3.63 -13.55
N SER A 54 -8.26 2.90 -12.47
CA SER A 54 -8.81 3.16 -11.14
C SER A 54 -8.40 4.53 -10.59
N ILE A 55 -7.14 4.92 -10.76
CA ILE A 55 -6.64 6.24 -10.36
C ILE A 55 -7.34 7.34 -11.17
N ALA A 56 -7.43 7.18 -12.50
CA ALA A 56 -8.12 8.13 -13.37
C ALA A 56 -9.63 8.26 -13.05
N ALA A 57 -10.25 7.18 -12.58
CA ALA A 57 -11.66 7.14 -12.15
C ALA A 57 -11.89 7.67 -10.72
N ASN A 58 -10.88 8.26 -10.06
CA ASN A 58 -10.92 8.67 -8.65
C ASN A 58 -11.29 7.53 -7.67
N ASN A 59 -10.98 6.29 -8.04
CA ASN A 59 -11.20 5.09 -7.23
C ASN A 59 -9.87 4.35 -7.01
N SER A 60 -8.84 5.12 -6.62
CA SER A 60 -7.52 4.59 -6.33
C SER A 60 -7.54 3.72 -5.07
N PRO A 61 -6.78 2.61 -5.03
CA PRO A 61 -6.52 1.92 -3.77
C PRO A 61 -5.71 2.80 -2.81
N ASP A 62 -5.83 2.53 -1.50
CA ASP A 62 -5.05 3.22 -0.47
C ASP A 62 -3.58 2.79 -0.46
N VAL A 63 -3.35 1.50 -0.71
CA VAL A 63 -2.02 0.89 -0.71
C VAL A 63 -1.86 0.06 -1.98
N THR A 64 -0.69 0.15 -2.60
CA THR A 64 -0.31 -0.78 -3.68
C THR A 64 1.18 -1.11 -3.57
N SER A 65 1.56 -2.30 -4.05
CA SER A 65 2.94 -2.75 -4.07
C SER A 65 3.46 -2.78 -5.50
N HIS A 66 4.41 -1.89 -5.80
CA HIS A 66 5.04 -1.78 -7.10
C HIS A 66 6.50 -2.22 -7.05
N TRP A 67 6.97 -2.90 -8.10
CA TRP A 67 8.39 -3.15 -8.26
C TRP A 67 9.08 -1.87 -8.76
N GLY A 68 10.14 -1.47 -8.06
CA GLY A 68 10.84 -0.19 -8.27
C GLY A 68 11.53 -0.05 -9.62
N TYR A 69 11.74 -1.15 -10.36
CA TYR A 69 12.52 -1.13 -11.61
C TYR A 69 11.74 -0.64 -12.84
N GLY A 70 10.40 -0.66 -12.82
CA GLY A 70 9.62 -0.46 -14.04
C GLY A 70 8.36 0.42 -13.95
N GLY A 71 7.79 0.64 -12.76
CA GLY A 71 6.57 1.47 -12.68
C GLY A 71 6.59 2.55 -11.61
N PHE A 72 7.34 2.41 -10.52
CA PHE A 72 7.36 3.45 -9.48
C PHE A 72 7.68 4.85 -10.02
N MET A 73 8.72 4.97 -10.86
CA MET A 73 9.11 6.25 -11.48
C MET A 73 8.03 6.81 -12.41
N GLU A 74 7.28 5.95 -13.10
CA GLU A 74 6.17 6.37 -13.97
C GLU A 74 5.02 6.96 -13.15
N TYR A 75 4.58 6.26 -12.10
CA TYR A 75 3.52 6.76 -11.20
C TYR A 75 3.96 8.02 -10.45
N TYR A 76 5.24 8.12 -10.07
CA TYR A 76 5.81 9.31 -9.46
C TYR A 76 5.75 10.51 -10.41
N ASN A 77 6.25 10.37 -11.65
CA ASN A 77 6.25 11.45 -12.63
C ASN A 77 4.83 11.89 -13.04
N LYS A 78 3.86 10.97 -12.98
CA LYS A 78 2.43 11.28 -13.23
C LYS A 78 1.71 11.88 -12.01
N GLY A 79 2.39 12.07 -10.88
CA GLY A 79 1.78 12.61 -9.65
C GLY A 79 0.72 11.69 -9.03
N MET A 80 0.79 10.38 -9.32
CA MET A 80 -0.20 9.38 -8.90
C MET A 80 0.11 8.77 -7.52
N LEU A 81 1.17 9.23 -6.86
CA LEU A 81 1.62 8.72 -5.57
C LEU A 81 1.43 9.78 -4.48
N ALA A 82 0.94 9.37 -3.32
CA ALA A 82 0.86 10.24 -2.15
C ALA A 82 2.27 10.52 -1.60
N ASP A 83 2.56 11.77 -1.25
CA ASP A 83 3.79 12.13 -0.54
C ASP A 83 3.72 11.63 0.92
N LEU A 84 4.50 10.59 1.21
CA LEU A 84 4.61 10.01 2.53
C LEU A 84 5.79 10.56 3.35
N ALA A 85 6.58 11.52 2.85
CA ALA A 85 7.81 11.98 3.49
C ALA A 85 7.60 12.43 4.94
N ARG A 86 6.50 13.14 5.23
CA ARG A 86 6.15 13.57 6.58
C ARG A 86 5.82 12.39 7.50
N SER A 87 5.07 11.41 6.99
CA SER A 87 4.69 10.21 7.75
C SER A 87 5.90 9.31 8.02
N CYS A 88 6.80 9.16 7.04
CA CYS A 88 8.03 8.39 7.16
C CYS A 88 8.99 8.98 8.20
N ARG A 89 9.24 10.31 8.19
CA ARG A 89 10.07 10.97 9.21
C ARG A 89 9.55 10.74 10.63
N ARG A 90 8.23 10.72 10.81
CA ARG A 90 7.61 10.44 12.12
C ARG A 90 7.78 8.98 12.53
N MET A 91 7.75 8.03 11.59
CA MET A 91 7.98 6.61 11.90
C MET A 91 9.43 6.37 12.33
N ASP A 92 10.39 7.01 11.66
CA ASP A 92 11.82 6.92 12.02
C ASP A 92 12.08 7.34 13.47
N SER A 93 11.47 8.45 13.91
CA SER A 93 11.56 8.91 15.31
C SER A 93 10.96 7.95 16.36
N LYS A 94 10.15 6.98 15.93
CA LYS A 94 9.46 6.01 16.79
C LYS A 94 9.99 4.58 16.65
N LEU A 95 10.91 4.34 15.72
CA LEU A 95 11.59 3.08 15.52
C LEU A 95 12.99 3.20 16.14
N PRO A 96 13.18 2.88 17.43
CA PRO A 96 14.53 2.82 17.97
C PRO A 96 15.28 1.70 17.24
N ASN A 97 16.29 2.08 16.46
CA ASN A 97 17.32 1.22 15.86
C ASN A 97 16.95 0.41 14.60
N ILE A 98 16.44 1.07 13.55
CA ILE A 98 16.62 0.54 12.18
C ILE A 98 17.38 1.57 11.36
N THR A 99 18.71 1.54 11.45
CA THR A 99 19.58 2.32 10.57
C THR A 99 19.46 1.78 9.15
N PHE A 100 18.56 2.32 8.34
CA PHE A 100 18.63 2.18 6.88
C PHE A 100 19.71 3.15 6.36
N ARG A 101 20.97 2.72 6.44
CA ARG A 101 22.06 3.40 5.74
C ARG A 101 22.07 2.85 4.31
N MET A 102 21.46 3.57 3.37
CA MET A 102 21.83 3.45 1.97
C MET A 102 23.30 3.85 1.88
N MET A 103 24.16 2.91 1.49
CA MET A 103 25.49 3.24 0.96
C MET A 103 25.35 3.91 -0.39
#